data_AF-A0A3L8B8Q6-F1
#
_entry.id   AF-A0A3L8B8Q6-F1
#
_cell.length_a   1.000
_cell.length_b   1.000
_cell.length_c   1.000
_cell.angle_alpha   90.00
_cell.angle_beta   90.00
_cell.angle_gamma   90.00
#
_symmetry.space_group_name_H-M   'P 1'
#
loop_
_entity.id
_entity.type
_entity.pdbx_description
1 polymer ?
#
loop_
_entity_poly.entity_id
_entity_poly.type
_entity_poly.pdbx_seq_one_letter_code
_entity_poly.pdbx_strand_id
1 'polypeptide(L)'
;MVDTPYQQIITDYTRSWTLLLGYDDQTLESVTQPQAGMQALVWEEVMVAIDAFKQHLMARGEASDLFARLRGDGLASALASIEQGFGEDLFYPNVASRAAHLLYFVIKNHPLTDGNKRTGAFLFVWYLRINQHLLARPLEQQINDNTLVALALLTAQSQPDQKDTVIRLIENLIVLK
;
A
#
# COMPACT_ATOMS: atom_id res chain seq x y z
N MET A 1 3.48 -42.87 3.00
CA MET A 1 4.57 -41.93 3.27
C MET A 1 4.21 -41.21 4.56
N VAL A 2 5.12 -41.11 5.51
CA VAL A 2 4.86 -40.37 6.75
C VAL A 2 5.01 -38.90 6.41
N ASP A 3 3.93 -38.13 6.44
CA ASP A 3 4.01 -36.68 6.27
C ASP A 3 4.88 -36.12 7.38
N THR A 4 6.03 -35.56 7.00
CA THR A 4 6.95 -34.97 7.96
C THR A 4 6.40 -33.60 8.39
N PRO A 5 6.58 -33.19 9.67
CA PRO A 5 5.96 -31.98 10.20
C PRO A 5 6.34 -30.69 9.43
N TYR A 6 7.44 -30.71 8.65
CA TYR A 6 7.87 -29.59 7.83
C TYR A 6 7.23 -29.54 6.43
N GLN A 7 6.66 -30.64 5.91
CA GLN A 7 6.02 -30.64 4.58
C GLN A 7 4.77 -29.76 4.54
N GLN A 8 3.98 -29.77 5.61
CA GLN A 8 2.84 -28.86 5.73
C GLN A 8 3.30 -27.41 5.75
N ILE A 9 4.38 -27.09 6.49
CA ILE A 9 4.95 -25.73 6.54
C ILE A 9 5.43 -25.29 5.15
N ILE A 10 6.13 -26.15 4.40
CA ILE A 10 6.57 -25.82 3.03
C ILE A 10 5.37 -25.51 2.14
N THR A 11 4.31 -26.33 2.24
CA THR A 11 3.08 -26.16 1.45
C THR A 11 2.37 -24.86 1.81
N ASP A 12 2.17 -24.59 3.10
CA ASP A 12 1.46 -23.40 3.59
C ASP A 12 2.17 -22.09 3.22
N TYR A 13 3.51 -22.12 3.12
CA TYR A 13 4.34 -20.95 2.82
C TYR A 13 4.86 -20.90 1.37
N THR A 14 4.42 -21.80 0.49
CA THR A 14 4.92 -21.87 -0.90
C THR A 14 4.85 -20.52 -1.62
N ARG A 15 3.74 -19.78 -1.45
CA ARG A 15 3.59 -18.44 -2.04
C ARG A 15 4.66 -17.46 -1.54
N SER A 16 5.02 -17.52 -0.27
CA SER A 16 6.06 -16.66 0.30
C SER A 16 7.41 -16.89 -0.38
N TRP A 17 7.78 -18.15 -0.64
CA TRP A 17 9.02 -18.49 -1.31
C TRP A 17 9.04 -18.04 -2.78
N THR A 18 7.92 -18.18 -3.49
CA THR A 18 7.78 -17.67 -4.86
C THR A 18 7.96 -16.15 -4.92
N LEU A 19 7.36 -15.41 -3.99
CA LEU A 19 7.48 -13.95 -3.95
C LEU A 19 8.89 -13.48 -3.59
N LEU A 20 9.55 -14.16 -2.65
CA LEU A 20 10.94 -13.86 -2.27
C LEU A 20 11.89 -14.11 -3.43
N LEU A 21 11.80 -15.27 -4.09
CA LEU A 21 12.61 -15.56 -5.28
C LEU A 21 12.35 -14.55 -6.40
N GLY A 22 11.09 -14.21 -6.65
CA GLY A 22 10.74 -13.22 -7.67
C GLY A 22 11.28 -11.82 -7.35
N TYR A 23 11.33 -11.45 -6.07
CA TYR A 23 11.92 -10.19 -5.63
C TYR A 23 13.43 -10.17 -5.87
N ASP A 24 14.15 -11.23 -5.44
CA ASP A 24 15.61 -11.34 -5.58
C ASP A 24 16.04 -11.37 -7.05
N ASP A 25 15.32 -12.12 -7.89
CA ASP A 25 15.60 -12.24 -9.32
C ASP A 25 15.04 -11.07 -10.16
N GLN A 26 14.34 -10.11 -9.53
CA GLN A 26 13.65 -8.99 -10.19
C GLN A 26 12.63 -9.43 -11.26
N THR A 27 11.99 -10.58 -11.05
CA THR A 27 11.02 -11.19 -11.97
C THR A 27 9.56 -10.98 -11.57
N LEU A 28 9.29 -10.27 -10.46
CA LEU A 28 7.91 -9.91 -10.10
C LEU A 28 7.27 -9.12 -11.25
N GLU A 29 6.08 -9.56 -11.66
CA GLU A 29 5.23 -8.91 -12.64
C GLU A 29 4.20 -8.02 -11.95
N SER A 30 3.72 -7.00 -12.65
CA SER A 30 2.62 -6.18 -12.16
C SER A 30 1.31 -6.95 -12.16
N VAL A 31 0.43 -6.66 -11.19
CA VAL A 31 -0.92 -7.23 -11.19
C VAL A 31 -1.77 -6.46 -12.20
N THR A 32 -2.09 -7.09 -13.33
CA THR A 32 -2.74 -6.43 -14.49
C THR A 32 -4.24 -6.68 -14.59
N GLN A 33 -4.82 -7.56 -13.76
CA GLN A 33 -6.25 -7.87 -13.78
C GLN A 33 -7.06 -6.58 -13.57
N PRO A 34 -7.90 -6.15 -14.53
CA PRO A 34 -8.71 -4.94 -14.35
C PRO A 34 -9.87 -5.19 -13.39
N GLN A 35 -10.19 -4.17 -12.57
CA GLN A 35 -11.32 -4.17 -11.66
C GLN A 35 -12.19 -2.93 -11.91
N ALA A 36 -13.51 -3.12 -11.90
CA ALA A 36 -14.49 -2.04 -11.93
C ALA A 36 -15.04 -1.77 -10.52
N GLY A 37 -15.66 -0.61 -10.33
CA GLY A 37 -16.31 -0.26 -9.06
C GLY A 37 -15.33 -0.02 -7.90
N MET A 38 -14.11 0.42 -8.21
CA MET A 38 -13.17 0.94 -7.22
C MET A 38 -13.69 2.27 -6.66
N GLN A 39 -13.59 2.42 -5.34
CA GLN A 39 -13.89 3.65 -4.63
C GLN A 39 -12.63 4.49 -4.45
N ALA A 40 -12.73 5.78 -4.72
CA ALA A 40 -11.64 6.74 -4.57
C ALA A 40 -11.60 7.32 -3.14
N LEU A 41 -10.42 7.73 -2.70
CA LEU A 41 -10.26 8.56 -1.51
C LEU A 41 -10.54 10.02 -1.88
N VAL A 42 -11.69 10.53 -1.44
CA VAL A 42 -12.12 11.92 -1.70
C VAL A 42 -11.25 12.90 -0.92
N TRP A 43 -10.76 13.96 -1.56
CA TRP A 43 -9.80 14.90 -0.98
C TRP A 43 -10.27 15.49 0.35
N GLU A 44 -11.52 15.96 0.41
CA GLU A 44 -12.10 16.58 1.60
C GLU A 44 -12.16 15.58 2.76
N GLU A 45 -12.56 14.34 2.49
CA GLU A 45 -12.59 13.27 3.49
C GLU A 45 -11.18 12.90 3.96
N VAL A 46 -10.21 12.88 3.04
CA VAL A 46 -8.81 12.63 3.37
C VAL A 46 -8.26 13.64 4.35
N MET A 47 -8.53 14.92 4.14
CA MET A 47 -8.05 15.97 5.03
C MET A 47 -8.67 15.87 6.43
N VAL A 48 -9.97 15.56 6.53
CA VAL A 48 -10.64 15.32 7.81
C VAL A 48 -10.04 14.11 8.52
N ALA A 49 -9.84 13.01 7.80
CA ALA A 49 -9.31 11.77 8.36
C ALA A 49 -7.85 11.91 8.83
N ILE A 50 -7.02 12.64 8.07
CA ILE A 50 -5.63 12.94 8.46
C ILE A 50 -5.59 13.83 9.70
N ASP A 51 -6.47 14.82 9.83
CA ASP A 51 -6.54 15.63 11.04
C ASP A 51 -6.96 14.78 12.25
N ALA A 52 -8.00 13.95 12.10
CA ALA A 52 -8.41 13.02 13.16
C ALA A 52 -7.28 12.06 13.58
N PHE A 53 -6.52 11.54 12.60
CA PHE A 53 -5.36 10.70 12.84
C PHE A 53 -4.25 11.45 13.59
N LYS A 54 -3.96 12.69 13.17
CA LYS A 54 -3.00 13.58 13.85
C LYS A 54 -3.40 13.82 15.31
N GLN A 55 -4.66 14.20 15.56
CA GLN A 55 -5.16 14.45 16.92
C GLN A 55 -5.04 13.19 17.79
N HIS A 56 -5.36 12.02 17.23
CA HIS A 56 -5.22 10.75 17.93
C HIS A 56 -3.77 10.46 18.37
N LEU A 57 -2.79 10.69 17.48
CA LEU A 57 -1.37 10.51 17.81
C LEU A 57 -0.85 11.55 18.79
N MET A 58 -1.27 12.82 18.64
CA MET A 58 -0.87 13.90 19.54
C MET A 58 -1.37 13.66 20.97
N ALA A 59 -2.61 13.19 21.13
CA ALA A 59 -3.16 12.83 22.44
C ALA A 59 -2.36 11.74 23.17
N ARG A 60 -1.61 10.93 22.41
CA ARG A 60 -0.72 9.87 22.92
C ARG A 60 0.74 10.31 23.06
N GLY A 61 1.07 11.56 22.72
CA GLY A 61 2.45 12.06 22.69
C GLY A 61 3.30 11.46 21.56
N GLU A 62 2.67 10.86 20.55
CA GLU A 62 3.35 10.16 19.44
C GLU A 62 3.55 11.07 18.20
N ALA A 63 2.99 12.28 18.21
CA ALA A 63 3.09 13.26 17.13
C ALA A 63 3.21 14.69 17.68
N SER A 64 3.80 15.56 16.86
CA SER A 64 3.85 17.01 17.10
C SER A 64 2.93 17.75 16.12
N ASP A 65 2.83 19.07 16.26
CA ASP A 65 2.09 19.92 15.32
C ASP A 65 2.59 19.84 13.87
N LEU A 66 3.85 19.40 13.65
CA LEU A 66 4.41 19.21 12.32
C LEU A 66 3.92 17.94 11.63
N PHE A 67 3.37 17.00 12.39
CA PHE A 67 2.85 15.75 11.83
C PHE A 67 1.73 16.03 10.83
N ALA A 68 1.83 15.39 9.67
CA ALA A 68 0.88 15.48 8.57
C ALA A 68 0.58 16.89 8.06
N ARG A 69 1.44 17.87 8.36
CA ARG A 69 1.36 19.20 7.76
C ARG A 69 1.74 19.12 6.28
N LEU A 70 0.81 19.48 5.39
CA LEU A 70 1.02 19.48 3.94
C LEU A 70 2.23 20.32 3.51
N ARG A 71 2.93 19.83 2.49
CA ARG A 71 4.02 20.51 1.78
C ARG A 71 3.63 20.64 0.30
N GLY A 72 3.05 21.78 -0.05
CA GLY A 72 2.50 22.02 -1.38
C GLY A 72 1.41 21.00 -1.74
N ASP A 73 1.32 20.66 -3.03
CA ASP A 73 0.21 19.86 -3.56
C ASP A 73 0.56 18.37 -3.71
N GLY A 74 1.66 17.91 -3.11
CA GLY A 74 2.18 16.56 -3.33
C GLY A 74 1.22 15.44 -2.91
N LEU A 75 0.44 15.65 -1.85
CA LEU A 75 -0.56 14.66 -1.41
C LEU A 75 -1.74 14.60 -2.37
N ALA A 76 -2.27 15.75 -2.78
CA ALA A 76 -3.33 15.84 -3.78
C ALA A 76 -2.90 15.20 -5.11
N SER A 77 -1.66 15.46 -5.52
CA SER A 77 -1.05 14.83 -6.70
C SER A 77 -0.95 13.31 -6.58
N ALA A 78 -0.56 12.77 -5.41
CA ALA A 78 -0.50 11.32 -5.19
C ALA A 78 -1.88 10.66 -5.30
N LEU A 79 -2.92 11.27 -4.71
CA LEU A 79 -4.30 10.79 -4.80
C LEU A 79 -4.84 10.89 -6.23
N ALA A 80 -4.60 12.00 -6.92
CA ALA A 80 -5.03 12.16 -8.31
C ALA A 80 -4.31 11.18 -9.24
N SER A 81 -3.01 10.93 -9.02
CA SER A 81 -2.19 10.05 -9.86
C SER A 81 -2.74 8.64 -9.92
N ILE A 82 -3.17 8.08 -8.78
CA ILE A 82 -3.68 6.70 -8.75
C ILE A 82 -5.03 6.53 -9.49
N GLU A 83 -5.71 7.63 -9.79
CA GLU A 83 -6.98 7.65 -10.54
C GLU A 83 -6.78 7.89 -12.05
N GLN A 84 -5.56 8.17 -12.51
CA GLN A 84 -5.30 8.52 -13.91
C GLN A 84 -5.41 7.33 -14.87
N GLY A 85 -5.72 7.67 -16.12
CA GLY A 85 -5.82 6.74 -17.24
C GLY A 85 -5.86 7.47 -18.59
N PHE A 86 -5.99 6.70 -19.67
CA PHE A 86 -6.19 7.18 -21.02
C PHE A 86 -7.51 6.63 -21.58
N GLY A 87 -8.49 7.50 -21.84
CA GLY A 87 -9.82 7.06 -22.24
C GLY A 87 -10.49 6.24 -21.14
N GLU A 88 -10.83 4.99 -21.44
CA GLU A 88 -11.38 4.02 -20.48
C GLU A 88 -10.29 3.18 -19.79
N ASP A 89 -9.04 3.26 -20.26
CA ASP A 89 -7.94 2.45 -19.73
C ASP A 89 -7.24 3.15 -18.56
N LEU A 90 -7.33 2.58 -17.37
CA LEU A 90 -6.66 3.07 -16.18
C LEU A 90 -5.17 2.67 -16.16
N PHE A 91 -4.28 3.58 -15.79
CA PHE A 91 -2.86 3.24 -15.58
C PHE A 91 -2.66 2.28 -14.40
N TYR A 92 -3.55 2.38 -13.41
CA TYR A 92 -3.62 1.51 -12.24
C TYR A 92 -4.99 0.81 -12.24
N PRO A 93 -5.10 -0.34 -12.93
CA PRO A 93 -6.39 -0.92 -13.28
C PRO A 93 -7.07 -1.69 -12.15
N ASN A 94 -6.46 -1.76 -10.96
CA ASN A 94 -7.03 -2.49 -9.83
C ASN A 94 -6.62 -1.93 -8.47
N VAL A 95 -7.25 -2.46 -7.42
CA VAL A 95 -7.04 -2.02 -6.04
C VAL A 95 -5.60 -2.23 -5.59
N ALA A 96 -4.94 -3.32 -6.01
CA ALA A 96 -3.56 -3.63 -5.65
C ALA A 96 -2.58 -2.58 -6.19
N SER A 97 -2.65 -2.30 -7.50
CA SER A 97 -1.80 -1.30 -8.18
C SER A 97 -2.00 0.10 -7.63
N ARG A 98 -3.25 0.54 -7.43
CA ARG A 98 -3.54 1.86 -6.83
C ARG A 98 -3.04 1.99 -5.40
N ALA A 99 -3.27 0.97 -4.56
CA ALA A 99 -2.80 0.98 -3.17
C ALA A 99 -1.27 1.01 -3.08
N ALA A 100 -0.59 0.16 -3.86
CA ALA A 100 0.87 0.08 -3.90
C ALA A 100 1.50 1.42 -4.30
N HIS A 101 0.99 2.05 -5.37
CA HIS A 101 1.47 3.34 -5.83
C HIS A 101 1.15 4.47 -4.85
N LEU A 102 -0.03 4.47 -4.22
CA LEU A 102 -0.38 5.45 -3.19
C LEU A 102 0.60 5.40 -2.01
N LEU A 103 0.88 4.20 -1.50
CA LEU A 103 1.86 4.00 -0.42
C LEU A 103 3.24 4.51 -0.86
N TYR A 104 3.69 4.13 -2.05
CA TYR A 104 4.99 4.53 -2.60
C TYR A 104 5.09 6.05 -2.74
N PHE A 105 4.13 6.70 -3.38
CA PHE A 105 4.14 8.14 -3.64
C PHE A 105 4.12 8.95 -2.35
N VAL A 106 3.25 8.62 -1.39
CA VAL A 106 3.19 9.36 -0.12
C VAL A 106 4.47 9.18 0.68
N ILE A 107 5.07 7.99 0.69
CA ILE A 107 6.30 7.76 1.45
C ILE A 107 7.51 8.42 0.78
N LYS A 108 7.69 8.24 -0.53
CA LYS A 108 8.91 8.65 -1.26
C LYS A 108 8.91 10.11 -1.70
N ASN A 109 7.75 10.68 -2.02
CA ASN A 109 7.68 12.07 -2.47
C ASN A 109 7.63 13.06 -1.30
N HIS A 110 7.52 12.56 -0.06
CA HIS A 110 7.49 13.35 1.16
C HIS A 110 6.53 14.58 1.09
N PRO A 111 5.24 14.38 0.75
CA PRO A 111 4.28 15.47 0.61
C PRO A 111 3.90 16.14 1.95
N LEU A 112 4.38 15.62 3.07
CA LEU A 112 4.13 16.12 4.42
C LEU A 112 5.45 16.53 5.07
N THR A 113 5.37 17.49 5.99
CA THR A 113 6.52 17.99 6.76
C THR A 113 7.10 16.89 7.64
N ASP A 114 6.24 16.16 8.35
CA ASP A 114 6.57 14.96 9.10
C ASP A 114 5.44 13.93 8.97
N GLY A 115 5.73 12.66 9.23
CA GLY A 115 4.72 11.61 9.27
C GLY A 115 4.41 10.94 7.94
N ASN A 116 5.23 11.15 6.90
CA ASN A 116 5.01 10.55 5.56
C ASN A 116 4.82 9.03 5.59
N LYS A 117 5.66 8.30 6.35
CA LYS A 117 5.51 6.84 6.52
C LYS A 117 4.17 6.46 7.16
N ARG A 118 3.81 7.13 8.25
CA ARG A 118 2.59 6.84 9.04
C ARG A 118 1.33 7.22 8.27
N THR A 119 1.35 8.37 7.59
CA THR A 119 0.22 8.84 6.77
C THR A 119 0.07 8.01 5.51
N GLY A 120 1.17 7.64 4.84
CA GLY A 120 1.12 6.72 3.69
C GLY A 120 0.56 5.35 4.07
N ALA A 121 1.00 4.80 5.21
CA ALA A 121 0.46 3.54 5.74
C ALA A 121 -1.04 3.65 6.10
N PHE A 122 -1.47 4.76 6.71
CA PHE A 122 -2.87 5.03 7.02
C PHE A 122 -3.73 5.07 5.76
N LEU A 123 -3.34 5.85 4.75
CA LEU A 123 -4.07 5.99 3.49
C LEU A 123 -4.09 4.67 2.70
N PHE A 124 -3.00 3.91 2.72
CA PHE A 124 -2.92 2.57 2.13
C PHE A 124 -3.97 1.62 2.72
N VAL A 125 -4.04 1.51 4.05
CA VAL A 125 -5.03 0.66 4.73
C VAL A 125 -6.45 1.16 4.49
N TRP A 126 -6.67 2.47 4.54
CA TRP A 126 -8.00 3.04 4.31
C TRP A 126 -8.49 2.81 2.87
N TYR A 127 -7.63 3.02 1.87
CA TYR A 127 -7.95 2.72 0.47
C TYR A 127 -8.34 1.25 0.26
N LEU A 128 -7.57 0.33 0.86
CA LEU A 128 -7.92 -1.09 0.83
C LEU A 128 -9.22 -1.41 1.56
N ARG A 129 -9.50 -0.71 2.67
CA ARG A 129 -10.72 -0.90 3.47
C ARG A 129 -11.98 -0.53 2.70
N ILE A 130 -12.00 0.65 2.07
CA ILE A 130 -13.16 1.09 1.28
C ILE A 130 -13.36 0.21 0.03
N ASN A 131 -12.30 -0.47 -0.41
CA ASN A 131 -12.32 -1.42 -1.53
C ASN A 131 -12.32 -2.90 -1.10
N GLN A 132 -12.68 -3.21 0.15
CA GLN A 132 -12.74 -4.58 0.71
C GLN A 132 -13.58 -5.54 -0.15
N HIS A 133 -14.60 -5.04 -0.84
CA HIS A 133 -15.46 -5.85 -1.72
C HIS A 133 -14.74 -6.40 -2.95
N LEU A 134 -13.55 -5.87 -3.29
CA LEU A 134 -12.72 -6.29 -4.44
C LEU A 134 -11.54 -7.18 -4.03
N LEU A 135 -11.34 -7.41 -2.73
CA LEU A 135 -10.27 -8.25 -2.19
C LEU A 135 -10.72 -9.71 -2.04
N ALA A 136 -9.85 -10.67 -2.38
CA ALA A 136 -10.17 -12.10 -2.28
C ALA A 136 -10.45 -12.56 -0.85
N ARG A 137 -9.90 -11.86 0.14
CA ARG A 137 -9.99 -12.16 1.56
C ARG A 137 -10.08 -10.86 2.37
N PRO A 138 -10.60 -10.91 3.61
CA PRO A 138 -10.58 -9.76 4.52
C PRO A 138 -9.21 -9.09 4.58
N LEU A 139 -9.19 -7.75 4.58
CA LEU A 139 -7.97 -6.94 4.57
C LEU A 139 -6.95 -7.41 5.63
N GLU A 140 -7.40 -7.65 6.86
CA GLU A 140 -6.57 -8.01 8.00
C GLU A 140 -5.88 -9.37 7.85
N GLN A 141 -6.41 -10.25 7.00
CA GLN A 141 -5.78 -11.53 6.69
C GLN A 141 -4.67 -11.39 5.64
N GLN A 142 -4.62 -10.27 4.93
CA GLN A 142 -3.64 -9.99 3.88
C GLN A 142 -2.58 -9.00 4.36
N ILE A 143 -3.02 -7.91 4.99
CA ILE A 143 -2.21 -6.83 5.53
C ILE A 143 -2.55 -6.67 7.02
N ASN A 144 -1.74 -7.27 7.88
CA ASN A 144 -1.79 -7.04 9.33
C ASN A 144 -0.78 -5.96 9.74
N ASP A 145 -0.72 -5.63 11.03
CA ASP A 145 0.16 -4.61 11.58
C ASP A 145 1.64 -4.84 11.25
N ASN A 146 2.11 -6.09 11.33
CA ASN A 146 3.50 -6.44 11.02
C ASN A 146 3.80 -6.23 9.53
N THR A 147 2.91 -6.66 8.65
CA THR A 147 3.03 -6.44 7.19
C THR A 147 3.02 -4.95 6.89
N LEU A 148 2.12 -4.18 7.49
CA LEU A 148 2.04 -2.73 7.26
C LEU A 148 3.33 -2.01 7.65
N VAL A 149 3.88 -2.33 8.83
CA VAL A 149 5.17 -1.78 9.29
C VAL A 149 6.28 -2.15 8.32
N ALA A 150 6.37 -3.43 7.93
CA ALA A 150 7.39 -3.91 7.00
C ALA A 150 7.31 -3.20 5.64
N LEU A 151 6.12 -3.07 5.06
CA LEU A 151 5.91 -2.41 3.77
C LEU A 151 6.25 -0.92 3.81
N ALA A 152 5.85 -0.22 4.86
CA ALA A 152 6.18 1.20 5.03
C ALA A 152 7.70 1.42 5.18
N LEU A 153 8.39 0.54 5.91
CA LEU A 153 9.84 0.60 6.09
C LEU A 153 10.60 0.20 4.82
N LEU A 154 10.19 -0.86 4.14
CA LEU A 154 10.75 -1.30 2.86
C LEU A 154 10.64 -0.18 1.83
N THR A 155 9.43 0.39 1.69
CA THR A 155 9.18 1.51 0.78
C THR A 155 10.10 2.67 1.11
N ALA A 156 10.18 3.10 2.37
CA ALA A 156 10.99 4.25 2.75
C ALA A 156 12.49 4.05 2.48
N GLN A 157 13.00 2.85 2.73
CA GLN A 157 14.42 2.50 2.61
C GLN A 157 14.84 2.10 1.20
N SER A 158 13.88 1.81 0.31
CA SER A 158 14.16 1.43 -1.08
C SER A 158 14.95 2.52 -1.83
N GLN A 159 15.91 2.07 -2.64
CA GLN A 159 16.63 2.94 -3.57
C GLN A 159 15.74 3.31 -4.77
N PRO A 160 16.03 4.42 -5.48
CA PRO A 160 15.21 4.86 -6.62
C PRO A 160 15.07 3.82 -7.74
N ASP A 161 16.11 3.02 -8.00
CA ASP A 161 16.13 1.93 -8.97
C ASP A 161 15.30 0.70 -8.54
N GLN A 162 15.01 0.57 -7.25
CA GLN A 162 14.16 -0.50 -6.70
C GLN A 162 12.66 -0.16 -6.71
N LYS A 163 12.28 1.03 -7.24
CA LYS A 163 10.90 1.51 -7.26
C LYS A 163 9.91 0.45 -7.74
N ASP A 164 10.13 -0.07 -8.95
CA ASP A 164 9.18 -0.96 -9.59
C ASP A 164 9.12 -2.31 -8.88
N THR A 165 10.27 -2.84 -8.43
CA THR A 165 10.33 -4.10 -7.67
C THR A 165 9.54 -4.02 -6.36
N VAL A 166 9.68 -2.91 -5.61
CA VAL A 166 8.95 -2.71 -4.35
C VAL A 166 7.45 -2.56 -4.59
N ILE A 167 7.06 -1.78 -5.59
CA ILE A 167 5.66 -1.60 -5.98
C ILE A 167 5.05 -2.95 -6.35
N ARG A 168 5.70 -3.72 -7.24
CA ARG A 168 5.21 -5.04 -7.67
C ARG A 168 5.15 -6.03 -6.52
N LEU A 169 6.07 -5.99 -5.57
CA LEU A 169 5.96 -6.81 -4.36
C LEU A 169 4.69 -6.46 -3.57
N ILE A 170 4.42 -5.17 -3.34
CA ILE A 170 3.22 -4.72 -2.64
C ILE A 170 1.95 -5.14 -3.40
N GLU A 171 1.92 -4.97 -4.71
CA GLU A 171 0.82 -5.42 -5.57
C GLU A 171 0.56 -6.91 -5.39
N ASN A 172 1.60 -7.73 -5.50
CA ASN A 172 1.50 -9.17 -5.42
C ASN A 172 1.16 -9.71 -4.02
N LEU A 173 1.31 -8.91 -2.96
CA LEU A 173 0.85 -9.27 -1.61
C LEU A 173 -0.67 -9.12 -1.47
N ILE A 174 -1.30 -8.25 -2.26
CA ILE A 174 -2.74 -7.97 -2.24
C ILE A 174 -3.46 -8.90 -3.24
N VAL A 175 -4.17 -9.89 -2.72
CA VAL A 175 -4.94 -10.84 -3.50
C VAL A 175 -6.31 -10.26 -3.84
N LEU A 176 -6.58 -10.18 -5.14
CA LEU A 176 -7.82 -9.67 -5.73
C LEU A 176 -8.83 -10.80 -5.97
N LYS A 177 -10.12 -10.45 -5.99
CA LYS A 177 -11.21 -11.37 -6.40
C LYS A 177 -11.18 -11.70 -7.89
#